data_AF-A0A2E5P604-F1
#
_entry.id   AF-A0A2E5P604-F1
#
_cell.length_a   1.000
_cell.length_b   1.000
_cell.length_c   1.000
_cell.angle_alpha   90.00
_cell.angle_beta   90.00
_cell.angle_gamma   90.00
#
_symmetry.space_group_name_H-M   'P 1'
#
loop_
_entity.id
_entity.type
_entity.pdbx_description
1 polymer ?
#
loop_
_entity_poly.entity_id
_entity_poly.type
_entity_poly.pdbx_seq_one_letter_code
_entity_poly.pdbx_strand_id
1 'polypeptide(L)'
;MNRIKKTFAINTLNQAEKVLKFFINKKIKPIIYIRNYIIKGFGYDWIVNFKQLLESKFNKNFYIYADAGYDFGLCTILINNKINYIKIKSNKNIMKKLQQIAKKNKVLLNPNFNIVDLSNLKNLEKKLEILTLDIKK
;
A
#
# COMPACT_ATOMS: atom_id res chain seq x y z
N MET A 1 -7.19 21.85 7.12
CA MET A 1 -7.70 20.66 6.40
C MET A 1 -6.62 19.60 6.35
N ASN A 2 -6.83 18.41 6.94
CA ASN A 2 -5.91 17.28 6.74
C ASN A 2 -5.98 16.85 5.27
N ARG A 3 -4.90 17.03 4.50
CA ARG A 3 -4.83 16.55 3.12
C ARG A 3 -4.93 15.01 3.12
N ILE A 4 -5.95 14.48 2.45
CA ILE A 4 -6.09 13.04 2.23
C ILE A 4 -4.87 12.56 1.44
N LYS A 5 -4.11 11.61 2.00
CA LYS A 5 -2.92 11.09 1.32
C LYS A 5 -3.34 10.27 0.10
N LYS A 6 -2.63 10.46 -1.01
CA LYS A 6 -2.79 9.64 -2.22
C LYS A 6 -1.99 8.34 -2.08
N THR A 7 -2.58 7.25 -2.57
CA THR A 7 -1.97 5.92 -2.66
C THR A 7 -2.16 5.41 -4.07
N PHE A 8 -1.27 4.56 -4.56
CA PHE A 8 -1.22 4.18 -5.97
C PHE A 8 -1.48 2.68 -6.11
N ALA A 9 -2.64 2.32 -6.67
CA ALA A 9 -2.97 0.92 -6.92
C ALA A 9 -2.12 0.40 -8.08
N ILE A 10 -1.42 -0.72 -7.85
CA ILE A 10 -0.56 -1.36 -8.85
C ILE A 10 -0.87 -2.86 -8.93
N ASN A 11 -0.59 -3.45 -10.09
CA ASN A 11 -0.77 -4.88 -10.33
C ASN A 11 0.56 -5.62 -10.55
N THR A 12 1.66 -4.91 -10.80
CA THR A 12 2.94 -5.52 -11.17
C THR A 12 4.12 -4.87 -10.44
N LEU A 13 5.19 -5.65 -10.24
CA LEU A 13 6.45 -5.14 -9.70
C LEU A 13 6.98 -3.95 -10.52
N ASN A 14 7.01 -4.06 -11.84
CA ASN A 14 7.46 -2.98 -12.73
C ASN A 14 6.67 -1.67 -12.53
N GLN A 15 5.35 -1.75 -12.35
CA GLN A 15 4.55 -0.56 -12.02
C GLN A 15 4.95 0.05 -10.68
N ALA A 16 5.11 -0.79 -9.64
CA ALA A 16 5.55 -0.32 -8.34
C ALA A 16 6.90 0.39 -8.45
N GLU A 17 7.90 -0.23 -9.08
CA GLU A 17 9.22 0.36 -9.25
C GLU A 17 9.21 1.71 -9.97
N LYS A 18 8.42 1.84 -11.05
CA LYS A 18 8.28 3.11 -11.78
C LYS A 18 7.67 4.20 -10.91
N VAL A 19 6.60 3.89 -10.18
CA VAL A 19 5.94 4.81 -9.24
C VAL A 19 6.93 5.24 -8.14
N LEU A 20 7.62 4.27 -7.55
CA LEU A 20 8.59 4.52 -6.48
C LEU A 20 9.72 5.42 -6.95
N LYS A 21 10.39 5.05 -8.04
CA LYS A 21 11.49 5.83 -8.62
C LYS A 21 11.07 7.26 -8.91
N PHE A 22 9.91 7.45 -9.52
CA PHE A 22 9.40 8.77 -9.87
C PHE A 22 9.17 9.68 -8.64
N PHE A 23 8.48 9.19 -7.61
CA PHE A 23 8.16 10.00 -6.43
C PHE A 23 9.37 10.20 -5.51
N ILE A 24 10.21 9.18 -5.33
CA ILE A 24 11.43 9.27 -4.52
C ILE A 24 12.39 10.32 -5.11
N ASN A 25 12.57 10.35 -6.43
CA ASN A 25 13.37 11.39 -7.10
C ASN A 25 12.85 12.81 -6.83
N LYS A 26 11.56 12.96 -6.55
CA LYS A 26 10.94 14.23 -6.18
C LYS A 26 10.88 14.48 -4.67
N LYS A 27 11.58 13.67 -3.86
CA LYS A 27 11.61 13.70 -2.39
C LYS A 27 10.22 13.52 -1.76
N ILE A 28 9.32 12.82 -2.43
CA ILE A 28 8.00 12.45 -1.93
C ILE A 28 8.04 10.97 -1.55
N LYS A 29 7.55 10.61 -0.36
CA LYS A 29 7.46 9.21 0.08
C LYS A 29 6.14 8.59 -0.41
N PRO A 30 6.12 7.77 -1.46
CA PRO A 30 4.88 7.22 -2.04
C PRO A 30 4.30 6.10 -1.18
N ILE A 31 3.01 5.84 -1.37
CA ILE A 31 2.30 4.71 -0.77
C ILE A 31 1.78 3.82 -1.90
N ILE A 32 2.29 2.59 -1.98
CA ILE A 32 1.87 1.60 -2.96
C ILE A 32 0.69 0.82 -2.41
N TYR A 33 -0.41 0.76 -3.15
CA TYR A 33 -1.61 0.01 -2.78
C TYR A 33 -1.70 -1.30 -3.53
N ILE A 34 -1.82 -2.40 -2.79
CA ILE A 34 -1.96 -3.76 -3.31
C ILE A 34 -3.39 -4.24 -3.04
N ARG A 35 -4.09 -4.58 -4.13
CA ARG A 35 -5.47 -5.08 -4.06
C ARG A 35 -5.51 -6.53 -3.58
N ASN A 36 -6.60 -6.89 -2.90
CA ASN A 36 -6.79 -8.21 -2.29
C ASN A 36 -6.63 -9.36 -3.30
N TYR A 37 -7.20 -9.21 -4.50
CA TYR A 37 -7.15 -10.26 -5.52
C TYR A 37 -5.72 -10.59 -5.98
N ILE A 38 -4.79 -9.63 -5.94
CA ILE A 38 -3.38 -9.87 -6.25
C ILE A 38 -2.78 -10.78 -5.18
N ILE A 39 -2.99 -10.43 -3.91
CA ILE A 39 -2.46 -11.19 -2.77
C ILE A 39 -3.05 -12.61 -2.76
N LYS A 40 -4.36 -12.75 -3.01
CA LYS A 40 -5.00 -14.06 -3.08
C LYS A 40 -4.54 -14.89 -4.28
N GLY A 41 -4.33 -14.26 -5.43
CA GLY A 41 -3.90 -14.95 -6.65
C GLY A 41 -2.48 -15.53 -6.55
N PHE A 42 -1.56 -14.81 -5.90
CA PHE A 42 -0.17 -15.24 -5.75
C PHE A 42 0.14 -15.94 -4.41
N GLY A 43 -0.76 -15.87 -3.43
CA GLY A 43 -0.55 -16.36 -2.07
C GLY A 43 0.01 -15.28 -1.12
N TYR A 44 -0.14 -15.50 0.19
CA TYR A 44 0.23 -14.49 1.18
C TYR A 44 1.74 -14.26 1.28
N ASP A 45 2.57 -15.27 1.02
CA ASP A 45 4.04 -15.12 1.03
C ASP A 45 4.53 -14.15 -0.05
N TRP A 46 3.78 -14.03 -1.14
CA TRP A 46 4.11 -13.12 -2.22
C TRP A 46 4.24 -11.66 -1.74
N ILE A 47 3.35 -11.17 -0.87
CA ILE A 47 3.43 -9.77 -0.43
C ILE A 47 4.63 -9.51 0.49
N VAL A 48 5.08 -10.53 1.23
CA VAL A 48 6.27 -10.47 2.07
C VAL A 48 7.52 -10.37 1.18
N ASN A 49 7.64 -11.25 0.18
CA ASN A 49 8.74 -11.23 -0.79
C ASN A 49 8.73 -9.94 -1.63
N PHE A 50 7.55 -9.52 -2.09
CA PHE A 50 7.35 -8.27 -2.81
C PHE A 50 7.85 -7.06 -2.01
N LYS A 51 7.52 -6.99 -0.71
CA LYS A 51 8.02 -5.95 0.18
C LYS A 51 9.55 -6.01 0.28
N GLN A 52 10.13 -7.17 0.54
CA GLN A 52 11.59 -7.32 0.68
C GLN A 52 12.35 -6.86 -0.57
N LEU A 53 11.86 -7.23 -1.76
CA LEU A 53 12.44 -6.80 -3.04
C LEU A 53 12.39 -5.29 -3.24
N LEU A 54 11.28 -4.64 -2.89
CA LEU A 54 11.18 -3.19 -2.98
C LEU A 54 12.03 -2.49 -1.92
N GLU A 55 12.10 -3.04 -0.70
CA GLU A 55 12.92 -2.48 0.38
C GLU A 55 14.41 -2.53 0.05
N SER A 56 14.91 -3.60 -0.57
CA SER A 56 16.31 -3.71 -1.00
C SER A 56 16.67 -2.72 -2.10
N LYS A 57 15.72 -2.41 -3.00
CA LYS A 57 15.94 -1.49 -4.12
C LYS A 57 15.78 -0.02 -3.75
N PHE A 58 14.90 0.30 -2.80
CA PHE A 58 14.51 1.69 -2.50
C PHE A 58 14.74 2.11 -1.03
N ASN A 59 15.53 1.36 -0.26
CA ASN A 59 15.93 1.67 1.12
C ASN A 59 14.76 2.08 2.04
N LYS A 60 13.60 1.41 1.91
CA LYS A 60 12.38 1.69 2.70
C LYS A 60 11.84 3.14 2.57
N ASN A 61 12.19 3.85 1.49
CA ASN A 61 11.70 5.20 1.17
C ASN A 61 10.28 5.20 0.56
N PHE A 62 9.42 4.30 1.03
CA PHE A 62 8.03 4.18 0.62
C PHE A 62 7.20 3.53 1.73
N TYR A 63 5.89 3.40 1.52
CA TYR A 63 5.00 2.61 2.36
C TYR A 63 4.16 1.66 1.50
N ILE A 64 3.71 0.55 2.10
CA ILE A 64 2.78 -0.39 1.49
C ILE A 64 1.42 -0.29 2.19
N TYR A 65 0.36 -0.24 1.39
CA TYR A 65 -1.03 -0.36 1.79
C TYR A 65 -1.61 -1.64 1.18
N ALA A 66 -1.96 -2.63 1.99
CA ALA A 66 -2.49 -3.91 1.52
C ALA A 66 -3.98 -4.06 1.81
N ASP A 67 -4.75 -4.62 0.88
CA ASP A 67 -6.17 -4.91 1.08
C ASP A 67 -6.38 -6.38 1.51
N ALA A 68 -6.79 -6.58 2.76
CA ALA A 68 -7.14 -7.87 3.33
C ALA A 68 -8.63 -8.23 3.14
N GLY A 69 -9.48 -7.32 2.63
CA GLY A 69 -10.90 -7.58 2.39
C GLY A 69 -11.65 -7.99 3.66
N TYR A 70 -12.14 -9.22 3.74
CA TYR A 70 -12.76 -9.80 4.95
C TYR A 70 -11.89 -10.89 5.60
N ASP A 71 -10.66 -11.07 5.12
CA ASP A 71 -9.77 -12.16 5.54
C ASP A 71 -8.95 -11.73 6.76
N PHE A 72 -9.39 -12.17 7.94
CA PHE A 72 -8.73 -11.85 9.21
C PHE A 72 -7.41 -12.60 9.40
N GLY A 73 -7.27 -13.78 8.79
CA GLY A 73 -6.02 -14.54 8.78
C GLY A 73 -4.95 -13.77 8.01
N LEU A 74 -5.28 -13.35 6.78
CA LEU A 74 -4.42 -12.50 5.97
C LEU A 74 -4.09 -11.19 6.69
N CYS A 75 -5.07 -10.51 7.28
CA CYS A 75 -4.82 -9.29 8.06
C CYS A 75 -3.77 -9.51 9.15
N THR A 76 -3.88 -10.61 9.90
CA THR A 76 -2.93 -10.95 10.97
C THR A 76 -1.53 -11.22 10.42
N ILE A 77 -1.42 -11.95 9.30
CA ILE A 77 -0.14 -12.19 8.59
C ILE A 77 0.49 -10.86 8.18
N LEU A 78 -0.29 -9.95 7.57
CA LEU A 78 0.18 -8.63 7.14
C LEU A 78 0.64 -7.76 8.32
N ILE A 79 -0.06 -7.83 9.46
CA ILE A 79 0.30 -7.13 10.69
C ILE A 79 1.64 -7.65 11.23
N ASN A 80 1.80 -8.96 11.35
CA ASN A 80 3.02 -9.59 11.88
C ASN A 80 4.23 -9.34 10.98
N ASN A 81 4.02 -9.25 9.66
CA ASN A 81 5.04 -8.87 8.68
C ASN A 81 5.26 -7.35 8.55
N LYS A 82 4.65 -6.55 9.44
CA LYS A 82 4.82 -5.10 9.54
C LYS A 82 4.55 -4.38 8.21
N ILE A 83 3.47 -4.75 7.50
CA ILE A 83 2.94 -3.96 6.37
C ILE A 83 2.37 -2.66 6.94
N ASN A 84 2.76 -1.50 6.38
CA ASN A 84 2.52 -0.21 7.02
C ASN A 84 1.04 0.10 7.23
N TYR A 85 0.23 -0.17 6.21
CA TYR A 85 -1.19 0.13 6.19
C TYR A 85 -1.97 -1.10 5.72
N ILE A 86 -3.11 -1.37 6.35
CA ILE A 86 -3.97 -2.51 5.95
C ILE A 86 -5.42 -2.06 5.87
N LYS A 87 -6.08 -2.42 4.77
CA LYS A 87 -7.53 -2.25 4.59
C LYS A 87 -8.21 -3.56 4.96
N ILE A 88 -9.17 -3.51 5.89
CA ILE A 88 -9.91 -4.68 6.35
C ILE A 88 -11.36 -4.30 6.69
N LYS A 89 -12.30 -5.13 6.29
CA LYS A 89 -13.72 -5.03 6.61
C LYS A 89 -14.04 -6.02 7.72
N SER A 90 -14.55 -5.53 8.84
CA SER A 90 -14.98 -6.37 9.95
C SER A 90 -16.06 -5.66 10.77
N ASN A 91 -16.72 -6.40 11.66
CA ASN A 91 -17.56 -5.80 12.69
C ASN A 91 -16.72 -5.06 13.76
N LYS A 92 -17.38 -4.30 14.62
CA LYS A 92 -16.74 -3.49 15.68
C LYS A 92 -15.89 -4.31 16.65
N ASN A 93 -16.36 -5.51 17.04
CA ASN A 93 -15.69 -6.35 18.03
C ASN A 93 -14.38 -6.92 17.49
N ILE A 94 -14.41 -7.45 16.26
CA ILE A 94 -13.21 -7.95 15.57
C ILE A 94 -12.24 -6.80 15.27
N MET A 95 -12.75 -5.65 14.84
CA MET A 95 -11.92 -4.47 14.56
C MET A 95 -11.11 -4.04 15.78
N LYS A 96 -11.75 -3.98 16.97
CA LYS A 96 -11.05 -3.65 18.22
C LYS A 96 -9.89 -4.60 18.52
N LYS A 97 -10.08 -5.91 18.33
CA LYS A 97 -9.02 -6.91 18.52
C LYS A 97 -7.88 -6.72 17.53
N LEU A 98 -8.19 -6.57 16.24
CA LEU A 98 -7.18 -6.33 15.20
C LEU A 98 -6.41 -5.03 15.45
N GLN A 99 -7.08 -3.96 15.87
CA GLN A 99 -6.44 -2.68 16.20
C GLN A 99 -5.42 -2.81 17.34
N GLN A 100 -5.70 -3.62 18.37
CA GLN A 100 -4.74 -3.85 19.46
C GLN A 100 -3.46 -4.53 18.94
N ILE A 101 -3.59 -5.56 18.12
CA ILE A 101 -2.46 -6.29 17.52
C ILE A 101 -1.67 -5.37 16.57
N ALA A 102 -2.39 -4.58 15.75
CA ALA A 102 -1.80 -3.64 14.81
C ALA A 102 -1.01 -2.53 15.55
N LYS A 103 -1.56 -1.97 16.64
CA LYS A 103 -0.87 -0.96 17.47
C LYS A 103 0.46 -1.48 18.01
N LYS A 104 0.50 -2.72 18.51
CA LYS A 104 1.75 -3.36 18.99
C LYS A 104 2.80 -3.50 17.87
N ASN A 105 2.35 -3.77 16.65
CA ASN A 105 3.22 -3.94 15.47
C ASN A 105 3.50 -2.64 14.69
N LYS A 106 3.03 -1.49 15.19
CA LYS A 106 3.14 -0.17 14.51
C LYS A 106 2.52 -0.18 13.11
N VAL A 107 1.41 -0.90 12.95
CA VAL A 107 0.62 -0.99 11.71
C VAL A 107 -0.68 -0.21 11.88
N LEU A 108 -1.11 0.50 10.84
CA LEU A 108 -2.36 1.28 10.86
C LEU A 108 -3.43 0.62 10.00
N LEU A 109 -4.60 0.37 10.60
CA LEU A 109 -5.75 -0.24 9.93
C LEU A 109 -6.70 0.83 9.41
N ASN A 110 -7.24 0.62 8.20
CA ASN A 110 -8.22 1.47 7.53
C ASN A 110 -7.91 2.98 7.55
N PRO A 111 -6.68 3.42 7.21
CA PRO A 111 -6.44 4.84 7.02
C PRO A 111 -7.29 5.40 5.88
N ASN A 112 -7.79 6.62 6.06
CA ASN A 112 -8.54 7.33 5.02
C ASN A 112 -7.57 7.86 3.95
N PHE A 113 -7.46 7.12 2.84
CA PHE A 113 -6.57 7.41 1.72
C PHE A 113 -7.35 7.50 0.41
N ASN A 114 -6.89 8.37 -0.49
CA ASN A 114 -7.37 8.42 -1.86
C ASN A 114 -6.60 7.39 -2.70
N ILE A 115 -7.29 6.42 -3.28
CA ILE A 115 -6.68 5.37 -4.09
C ILE A 115 -6.72 5.80 -5.55
N VAL A 116 -5.56 6.10 -6.12
CA VAL A 116 -5.37 6.39 -7.53
C VAL A 116 -5.05 5.09 -8.24
N ASP A 117 -5.91 4.66 -9.15
CA ASP A 117 -5.70 3.42 -9.88
C ASP A 117 -4.70 3.60 -11.03
N LEU A 118 -3.58 2.88 -10.97
CA LEU A 118 -2.56 2.85 -12.02
C LEU A 118 -2.46 1.47 -12.70
N SER A 119 -3.34 0.52 -12.35
CA SER A 119 -3.19 -0.88 -12.73
C SER A 119 -3.25 -1.14 -14.23
N ASN A 120 -4.03 -0.33 -14.96
CA ASN A 120 -4.37 -0.56 -16.38
C ASN A 120 -3.82 0.52 -17.32
N LEU A 121 -2.88 1.35 -16.87
CA LEU A 121 -2.41 2.49 -17.64
C LEU A 121 -1.28 2.11 -18.61
N LYS A 122 -1.48 2.37 -19.91
CA LYS A 122 -0.43 2.27 -20.94
C LYS A 122 0.66 3.35 -20.77
N ASN A 123 0.27 4.59 -20.44
CA ASN A 123 1.19 5.74 -20.31
C ASN A 123 1.32 6.20 -18.86
N LEU A 124 2.04 5.42 -18.05
CA LEU A 124 2.20 5.66 -16.60
C LEU A 124 2.90 7.00 -16.28
N GLU A 125 3.96 7.35 -17.00
CA GLU A 125 4.80 8.52 -16.72
C GLU A 125 4.03 9.84 -16.80
N LYS A 126 3.30 10.07 -17.91
CA LYS A 126 2.46 11.26 -18.08
C LYS A 126 1.41 11.40 -16.98
N LYS A 127 0.84 10.28 -16.50
CA LYS A 127 -0.12 10.31 -15.39
C LYS A 127 0.54 10.71 -14.07
N LEU A 128 1.76 10.21 -13.81
CA LEU A 128 2.52 10.53 -12.59
C LEU A 128 2.90 12.02 -12.52
N GLU A 129 3.21 12.64 -13.66
CA GLU A 129 3.45 14.08 -13.75
C GLU A 129 2.24 14.90 -13.31
N ILE A 130 1.06 14.61 -13.89
CA ILE A 130 -0.20 15.27 -13.52
C ILE A 130 -0.48 15.11 -12.01
N LEU A 131 -0.32 13.89 -11.50
CA LEU A 131 -0.56 13.60 -10.08
C LEU A 131 0.37 14.35 -9.14
N THR A 132 1.59 14.66 -9.57
CA THR A 132 2.56 15.45 -8.78
C THR A 132 2.10 16.89 -8.60
N LEU A 133 1.57 17.50 -9.66
CA LEU A 133 1.09 18.89 -9.63
C LEU A 133 -0.02 19.06 -8.59
N ASP A 134 -0.92 18.09 -8.50
CA ASP A 134 -1.99 18.05 -7.51
C ASP A 134 -1.50 17.83 -6.06
N ILE A 135 -0.32 17.23 -5.87
CA ILE A 135 0.23 16.98 -4.53
C ILE A 135 0.95 18.22 -4.00
N LYS A 136 1.54 19.02 -4.90
CA LYS A 136 2.28 20.24 -4.55
C LYS A 136 1.38 21.47 -4.37
N LYS A 137 0.23 21.53 -5.04
CA LYS A 137 -0.82 22.53 -4.76
C LYS A 137 -1.44 22.28 -3.39
#